data_AF-A0A7J2TN47-F1
#
_entry.id   AF-A0A7J2TN47-F1
#
_cell.length_a   1.000
_cell.length_b   1.000
_cell.length_c   1.000
_cell.angle_alpha   90.00
_cell.angle_beta   90.00
_cell.angle_gamma   90.00
#
_symmetry.space_group_name_H-M   'P 1'
#
loop_
_entity.id
_entity.type
_entity.pdbx_description
1 polymer ?
#
loop_
_entity_poly.entity_id
_entity_poly.type
_entity_poly.pdbx_seq_one_letter_code
_entity_poly.pdbx_strand_id
1 'polypeptide(L)'
;MRTVPPAESMLKEALKNNPDLDVNSLHHETFLLMIHYRSQYYERRVNEILSELNLSKEIHDKVKRKLLEPIVVGDKEYSNFMEEVSRRVSQAFQPISGHLAELCAQRELERAGLKRDYHFTRRKERTDFIIYYPNLHSPKARHRVEVKNVSLRERATRGLAFDGDSLFGFFDQLSEFTESNVKVLESLCVKTNGYCYIPSDTSRNIPYTTTRFRPNTLFGRDMAEFAKTGRIP
;
A
#
# COMPACT_ATOMS: atom_id res chain seq x y z
N MET A 1 -0.77 -24.91 -11.37
CA MET A 1 -0.21 -23.53 -11.43
C MET A 1 -0.20 -22.93 -10.04
N ARG A 2 0.95 -22.54 -9.48
CA ARG A 2 0.97 -21.63 -8.31
C ARG A 2 1.40 -20.25 -8.80
N THR A 3 0.41 -19.36 -8.94
CA THR A 3 0.55 -17.92 -9.16
C THR A 3 1.13 -17.26 -7.91
N VAL A 4 1.56 -16.00 -8.01
CA VAL A 4 1.83 -15.18 -6.82
C VAL A 4 0.58 -15.25 -5.91
N PRO A 5 0.73 -15.49 -4.60
CA PRO A 5 -0.42 -15.57 -3.69
C PRO A 5 -1.27 -14.29 -3.70
N PRO A 6 -2.58 -14.37 -3.43
CA PRO A 6 -3.39 -13.19 -3.17
C PRO A 6 -2.88 -12.40 -1.95
N ALA A 7 -3.17 -11.10 -1.92
CA ALA A 7 -2.78 -10.20 -0.82
C ALA A 7 -3.25 -10.72 0.56
N GLU A 8 -4.47 -11.25 0.64
CA GLU A 8 -5.03 -11.82 1.87
C GLU A 8 -4.22 -13.02 2.37
N SER A 9 -3.61 -13.79 1.48
CA SER A 9 -2.78 -14.93 1.85
C SER A 9 -1.45 -14.47 2.45
N MET A 10 -0.83 -13.45 1.85
CA MET A 10 0.41 -12.86 2.38
C MET A 10 0.19 -12.18 3.72
N LEU A 11 -0.93 -11.45 3.89
CA LEU A 11 -1.33 -10.85 5.16
C LEU A 11 -1.50 -11.92 6.25
N LYS A 12 -2.23 -13.00 5.95
CA LYS A 12 -2.40 -14.13 6.88
C LYS A 12 -1.08 -14.78 7.26
N GLU A 13 -0.15 -14.90 6.32
CA GLU A 13 1.17 -15.48 6.57
C GLU A 13 2.02 -14.59 7.50
N ALA A 14 2.11 -13.28 7.22
CA ALA A 14 2.80 -12.34 8.09
C ALA A 14 2.25 -12.38 9.54
N LEU A 15 0.92 -12.41 9.66
CA LEU A 15 0.24 -12.46 10.96
C LEU A 15 0.33 -13.80 11.67
N LYS A 16 0.51 -14.91 10.94
CA LYS A 16 0.80 -16.20 11.54
C LYS A 16 2.17 -16.19 12.22
N ASN A 17 3.14 -15.49 11.64
CA ASN A 17 4.49 -15.37 12.20
C ASN A 17 4.53 -14.42 13.40
N ASN A 18 3.81 -13.30 13.33
CA ASN A 18 3.65 -12.37 14.44
C ASN A 18 2.25 -11.72 14.43
N PRO A 19 1.32 -12.15 15.31
CA PRO A 19 -0.05 -11.62 15.35
C PRO A 19 -0.15 -10.15 15.77
N ASP A 20 0.82 -9.64 16.52
CA ASP A 20 0.76 -8.35 17.20
C ASP A 20 1.44 -7.20 16.44
N LEU A 21 1.91 -7.45 15.22
CA LEU A 21 2.51 -6.43 14.35
C LEU A 21 1.62 -5.17 14.28
N ASP A 22 2.24 -4.01 14.48
CA ASP A 22 1.63 -2.73 14.16
C ASP A 22 1.50 -2.57 12.64
N VAL A 23 0.72 -1.58 12.23
CA VAL A 23 0.35 -1.39 10.81
C VAL A 23 1.56 -1.18 9.89
N ASN A 24 2.62 -0.50 10.36
CA ASN A 24 3.81 -0.22 9.54
C ASN A 24 4.69 -1.46 9.41
N SER A 25 4.93 -2.18 10.52
CA SER A 25 5.66 -3.46 10.48
C SER A 25 4.91 -4.52 9.68
N LEU A 26 3.58 -4.57 9.78
CA LEU A 26 2.77 -5.49 8.98
C LEU A 26 2.89 -5.18 7.48
N HIS A 27 2.79 -3.90 7.11
CA HIS A 27 2.99 -3.47 5.72
C HIS A 27 4.39 -3.84 5.21
N HIS A 28 5.43 -3.62 6.02
CA HIS A 28 6.80 -3.99 5.68
C HIS A 28 6.97 -5.50 5.47
N GLU A 29 6.52 -6.33 6.41
CA GLU A 29 6.62 -7.79 6.33
C GLU A 29 5.88 -8.36 5.11
N THR A 30 4.65 -7.88 4.87
CA THR A 30 3.87 -8.29 3.70
C THR A 30 4.49 -7.84 2.38
N PHE A 31 5.15 -6.67 2.36
CA PHE A 31 5.95 -6.24 1.21
C PHE A 31 7.14 -7.19 0.99
N LEU A 32 7.88 -7.57 2.03
CA LEU A 32 8.99 -8.53 1.90
C LEU A 32 8.52 -9.90 1.38
N LEU A 33 7.39 -10.41 1.87
CA LEU A 33 6.77 -11.64 1.34
C LEU A 33 6.41 -11.50 -0.14
N MET A 34 5.84 -10.37 -0.54
CA MET A 34 5.52 -10.10 -1.95
C MET A 34 6.80 -10.14 -2.81
N ILE A 35 7.90 -9.54 -2.35
CA ILE A 35 9.20 -9.57 -3.04
C ILE A 35 9.74 -11.00 -3.15
N HIS A 36 9.64 -11.78 -2.07
CA HIS A 36 10.06 -13.18 -2.04
C HIS A 36 9.28 -14.04 -3.03
N TYR A 37 7.95 -14.03 -2.97
CA TYR A 37 7.09 -14.80 -3.88
C TYR A 37 7.29 -14.40 -5.34
N ARG A 38 7.53 -13.11 -5.59
CA ARG A 38 7.87 -12.60 -6.91
C ARG A 38 9.16 -13.24 -7.43
N SER A 39 10.22 -13.27 -6.62
CA SER A 39 11.51 -13.88 -7.01
C SER A 39 11.34 -15.37 -7.36
N GLN A 40 10.63 -16.12 -6.52
CA GLN A 40 10.37 -17.55 -6.75
C GLN A 40 9.57 -17.79 -8.04
N TYR A 41 8.57 -16.95 -8.30
CA TYR A 41 7.80 -17.04 -9.53
C TYR A 41 8.70 -16.87 -10.76
N TYR A 42 9.60 -15.89 -10.76
CA TYR A 42 10.50 -15.66 -11.89
C TYR A 42 11.49 -16.79 -12.10
N GLU A 43 12.16 -17.23 -11.04
CA GLU A 43 13.11 -18.33 -11.11
C GLU A 43 12.45 -19.58 -11.72
N ARG A 44 11.23 -19.90 -11.28
CA ARG A 44 10.48 -21.03 -11.84
C ARG A 44 10.16 -20.85 -13.32
N ARG A 45 9.68 -19.68 -13.75
CA ARG A 45 9.33 -19.44 -15.16
C ARG A 45 10.54 -19.52 -16.08
N VAL A 46 11.69 -19.04 -15.63
CA VAL A 46 12.94 -19.18 -16.36
C VAL A 46 13.33 -20.66 -16.46
N ASN A 47 13.29 -21.40 -15.35
CA ASN A 47 13.61 -22.83 -15.35
C ASN A 47 12.66 -23.66 -16.23
N GLU A 48 11.35 -23.38 -16.20
CA GLU A 48 10.34 -24.01 -17.07
C GLU A 48 10.73 -23.84 -18.54
N ILE A 49 10.96 -22.59 -18.99
CA ILE A 49 11.33 -22.30 -20.38
C ILE A 49 12.64 -22.98 -20.77
N LEU A 50 13.67 -22.89 -19.93
CA LEU A 50 14.97 -23.47 -20.25
C LEU A 50 14.93 -25.01 -20.29
N SER A 51 14.07 -25.63 -19.47
CA SER A 51 13.92 -27.09 -19.43
C SER A 51 13.26 -27.67 -20.69
N GLU A 52 12.40 -26.90 -21.36
CA GLU A 52 11.74 -27.32 -22.61
C GLU A 52 12.68 -27.26 -23.82
N LEU A 53 13.78 -26.49 -23.73
CA LEU A 53 14.69 -26.26 -24.85
C LEU A 53 15.73 -27.37 -25.04
N ASN A 54 15.75 -28.37 -24.16
CA ASN A 54 16.65 -29.55 -24.21
C ASN A 54 18.12 -29.17 -24.46
N LEU A 55 18.56 -28.08 -23.83
CA LEU A 55 19.87 -27.48 -24.06
C LEU A 55 20.98 -28.29 -23.37
N SER A 56 22.16 -28.34 -24.00
CA SER A 56 23.35 -28.81 -23.29
C SER A 56 23.63 -27.91 -22.09
N LYS A 57 24.21 -28.48 -21.01
CA LYS A 57 24.50 -27.76 -19.77
C LYS A 57 25.29 -26.46 -20.01
N GLU A 58 26.20 -26.49 -20.97
CA GLU A 58 27.00 -25.32 -21.35
C GLU A 58 26.17 -24.20 -21.99
N ILE A 59 25.23 -24.54 -22.89
CA ILE A 59 24.32 -23.56 -23.49
C ILE A 59 23.32 -23.04 -22.45
N HIS A 60 22.80 -23.93 -21.60
CA HIS A 60 21.94 -23.57 -20.49
C HIS A 60 22.62 -22.52 -19.58
N ASP A 61 23.86 -22.76 -19.14
CA ASP A 61 24.59 -21.86 -18.26
C ASP A 61 24.97 -20.54 -18.94
N LYS A 62 25.15 -20.55 -20.27
CA LYS A 62 25.43 -19.34 -21.07
C LYS A 62 24.17 -18.48 -21.22
N VAL A 63 23.02 -19.08 -21.49
CA VAL A 63 21.72 -18.40 -21.57
C VAL A 63 21.33 -17.86 -20.19
N LYS A 64 21.50 -18.65 -19.13
CA LYS A 64 21.27 -18.21 -17.75
C LYS A 64 22.11 -16.98 -17.39
N ARG A 65 23.40 -16.95 -17.77
CA ARG A 65 24.25 -15.77 -17.57
C ARG A 65 23.76 -14.55 -18.34
N LYS A 66 23.37 -14.71 -19.61
CA LYS A 66 22.87 -13.60 -20.45
C LYS A 66 21.52 -13.05 -20.01
N LEU A 67 20.67 -13.87 -19.40
CA LEU A 67 19.42 -13.38 -18.81
C LEU A 67 19.64 -12.60 -17.50
N LEU A 68 20.83 -12.72 -16.89
CA LEU A 68 21.18 -12.16 -15.58
C LEU A 68 22.23 -11.04 -15.65
N GLU A 69 22.76 -10.70 -16.83
CA GLU A 69 23.67 -9.57 -16.99
C GLU A 69 22.90 -8.26 -17.22
N PRO A 70 23.46 -7.11 -16.81
CA PRO A 70 22.85 -5.80 -17.05
C PRO A 70 22.56 -5.53 -18.52
N ILE A 71 21.42 -4.90 -18.80
CA ILE A 71 21.01 -4.54 -20.16
C ILE A 71 20.57 -3.08 -20.22
N VAL A 72 20.71 -2.45 -21.38
CA VAL A 72 20.20 -1.09 -21.64
C VAL A 72 19.10 -1.17 -22.69
N VAL A 73 17.92 -0.61 -22.39
CA VAL A 73 16.79 -0.53 -23.33
C VAL A 73 16.31 0.91 -23.43
N GLY A 74 16.51 1.52 -24.60
CA GLY A 74 16.35 2.95 -24.79
C GLY A 74 17.39 3.72 -23.96
N ASP A 75 16.91 4.59 -23.09
CA ASP A 75 17.67 5.49 -22.21
C ASP A 75 17.72 5.00 -20.75
N LYS A 76 17.37 3.72 -20.50
CA LYS A 76 17.41 3.11 -19.17
C LYS A 76 18.28 1.85 -19.12
N GLU A 77 19.15 1.82 -18.12
CA GLU A 77 19.93 0.65 -17.73
C GLU A 77 19.15 -0.17 -16.69
N TYR A 78 19.19 -1.49 -16.86
CA TYR A 78 18.58 -2.49 -16.00
C TYR A 78 19.68 -3.43 -15.52
N SER A 79 19.59 -3.86 -14.28
CA SER A 79 20.50 -4.82 -13.64
C SER A 79 20.50 -6.17 -14.35
N ASN A 80 19.39 -6.54 -15.01
CA ASN A 80 19.34 -7.62 -16.00
C ASN A 80 18.07 -7.66 -16.87
N PHE A 81 18.05 -8.55 -17.87
CA PHE A 81 16.91 -8.77 -18.76
C PHE A 81 15.61 -9.12 -18.02
N MET A 82 15.70 -9.85 -16.90
CA MET A 82 14.52 -10.16 -16.10
C MET A 82 13.93 -8.93 -15.42
N GLU A 83 14.75 -7.93 -15.05
CA GLU A 83 14.27 -6.66 -14.50
C GLU A 83 13.48 -5.85 -15.55
N GLU A 84 13.95 -5.80 -16.79
CA GLU A 84 13.25 -5.12 -17.90
C GLU A 84 11.87 -5.75 -18.14
N VAL A 85 11.82 -7.09 -18.22
CA VAL A 85 10.56 -7.82 -18.34
C VAL A 85 9.68 -7.61 -17.10
N SER A 86 10.28 -7.52 -15.90
CA SER A 86 9.55 -7.24 -14.65
C SER A 86 8.88 -5.87 -14.62
N ARG A 87 9.31 -4.90 -15.44
CA ARG A 87 8.70 -3.57 -15.47
C ARG A 87 7.28 -3.59 -16.05
N ARG A 88 6.98 -4.51 -16.98
CA ARG A 88 5.59 -4.80 -17.40
C ARG A 88 4.79 -5.54 -16.32
N VAL A 89 5.47 -6.28 -15.44
CA VAL A 89 4.90 -6.99 -14.30
C VAL A 89 4.68 -6.06 -13.08
N SER A 90 5.42 -4.95 -12.98
CA SER A 90 5.18 -3.91 -11.95
C SER A 90 3.75 -3.38 -12.02
N GLN A 91 3.14 -3.35 -13.21
CA GLN A 91 1.71 -3.05 -13.39
C GLN A 91 0.78 -4.12 -12.81
N ALA A 92 1.20 -5.38 -12.73
CA ALA A 92 0.44 -6.46 -12.07
C ALA A 92 0.58 -6.44 -10.55
N PHE A 93 1.71 -5.95 -10.02
CA PHE A 93 1.96 -5.83 -8.58
C PHE A 93 1.35 -4.57 -7.96
N GLN A 94 1.23 -3.49 -8.71
CA GLN A 94 0.57 -2.25 -8.24
C GLN A 94 -0.83 -2.52 -7.64
N PRO A 95 -1.73 -3.27 -8.31
CA PRO A 95 -3.01 -3.67 -7.72
C PRO A 95 -2.88 -4.46 -6.42
N ILE A 96 -1.90 -5.37 -6.33
CA ILE A 96 -1.68 -6.22 -5.15
C ILE A 96 -1.17 -5.38 -3.99
N SER A 97 -0.19 -4.51 -4.24
CA SER A 97 0.41 -3.61 -3.27
C SER A 97 -0.58 -2.57 -2.75
N GLY A 98 -1.40 -1.98 -3.63
CA GLY A 98 -2.50 -1.11 -3.20
C GLY A 98 -3.52 -1.86 -2.35
N HIS A 99 -3.85 -3.10 -2.74
CA HIS A 99 -4.77 -3.93 -1.96
C HIS A 99 -4.22 -4.32 -0.59
N LEU A 100 -2.91 -4.60 -0.48
CA LEU A 100 -2.25 -4.86 0.79
C LEU A 100 -2.33 -3.65 1.73
N ALA A 101 -2.13 -2.43 1.21
CA ALA A 101 -2.27 -1.21 1.99
C ALA A 101 -3.70 -1.04 2.53
N GLU A 102 -4.72 -1.26 1.69
CA GLU A 102 -6.13 -1.23 2.12
C GLU A 102 -6.42 -2.30 3.19
N LEU A 103 -5.91 -3.52 3.03
CA LEU A 103 -6.10 -4.60 4.00
C LEU A 103 -5.45 -4.27 5.35
N CYS A 104 -4.27 -3.64 5.34
CA CYS A 104 -3.62 -3.16 6.56
C CYS A 104 -4.46 -2.08 7.25
N ALA A 105 -5.01 -1.12 6.51
CA ALA A 105 -5.93 -0.11 7.05
C ALA A 105 -7.23 -0.73 7.60
N GLN A 106 -7.80 -1.72 6.90
CA GLN A 106 -8.98 -2.46 7.35
C GLN A 106 -8.73 -3.14 8.70
N ARG A 107 -7.58 -3.80 8.85
CA ARG A 107 -7.20 -4.46 10.12
C ARG A 107 -7.22 -3.48 11.29
N GLU A 108 -6.74 -2.26 11.11
CA GLU A 108 -6.74 -1.25 12.18
C GLU A 108 -8.17 -0.86 12.61
N LEU A 109 -9.12 -0.78 11.65
CA LEU A 109 -10.53 -0.59 11.97
C LEU A 109 -11.09 -1.76 12.79
N GLU A 110 -10.80 -2.99 12.35
CA GLU A 110 -11.26 -4.22 13.01
C GLU A 110 -10.65 -4.38 14.42
N ARG A 111 -9.37 -4.05 14.60
CA ARG A 111 -8.70 -4.03 15.92
C ARG A 111 -9.32 -3.01 16.87
N ALA A 112 -9.83 -1.89 16.35
CA ALA A 112 -10.57 -0.91 17.12
C ALA A 112 -12.03 -1.30 17.40
N GLY A 113 -12.45 -2.52 17.02
CA GLY A 113 -13.78 -3.07 17.26
C GLY A 113 -14.82 -2.72 16.19
N LEU A 114 -14.42 -2.08 15.09
CA LEU A 114 -15.33 -1.81 13.98
C LEU A 114 -15.59 -3.07 13.18
N LYS A 115 -16.80 -3.19 12.64
CA LYS A 115 -17.27 -4.39 11.93
C LYS A 115 -17.55 -3.99 10.50
N ARG A 116 -16.93 -4.70 9.55
CA ARG A 116 -17.23 -4.51 8.13
C ARG A 116 -18.70 -4.78 7.86
N ASP A 117 -19.28 -4.03 6.92
CA ASP A 117 -20.68 -4.12 6.50
C ASP A 117 -21.68 -3.76 7.61
N TYR A 118 -21.19 -3.17 8.71
CA TYR A 118 -22.01 -2.59 9.78
C TYR A 118 -21.51 -1.20 10.17
N HIS A 119 -20.25 -1.05 10.57
CA HIS A 119 -19.64 0.24 10.90
C HIS A 119 -18.95 0.89 9.69
N PHE A 120 -18.44 0.09 8.75
CA PHE A 120 -17.75 0.59 7.57
C PHE A 120 -17.94 -0.32 6.35
N THR A 121 -17.78 0.25 5.15
CA THR A 121 -17.69 -0.49 3.89
C THR A 121 -16.36 -0.20 3.18
N ARG A 122 -15.87 -1.16 2.39
CA ARG A 122 -14.65 -1.02 1.59
C ARG A 122 -14.99 -0.90 0.10
N ARG A 123 -14.25 -0.07 -0.65
CA ARG A 123 -14.35 0.12 -2.12
C ARG A 123 -15.77 0.45 -2.60
N LYS A 124 -16.36 1.50 -2.02
CA LYS A 124 -17.70 1.98 -2.38
C LYS A 124 -17.61 3.45 -2.79
N GLU A 125 -18.41 3.89 -3.76
CA GLU A 125 -18.46 5.30 -4.20
C GLU A 125 -17.07 5.87 -4.60
N ARG A 126 -16.22 5.06 -5.25
CA ARG A 126 -14.83 5.40 -5.62
C ARG A 126 -13.94 5.82 -4.43
N THR A 127 -14.31 5.40 -3.21
CA THR A 127 -13.55 5.62 -1.98
C THR A 127 -13.10 4.27 -1.42
N ASP A 128 -11.89 4.22 -0.85
CA ASP A 128 -11.34 2.98 -0.29
C ASP A 128 -12.11 2.53 0.95
N PHE A 129 -12.45 3.44 1.86
CA PHE A 129 -13.32 3.17 3.00
C PHE A 129 -14.36 4.27 3.22
N ILE A 130 -15.56 3.86 3.63
CA ILE A 130 -16.57 4.76 4.19
C ILE A 130 -16.92 4.26 5.58
N ILE A 131 -16.68 5.08 6.59
CA ILE A 131 -17.07 4.85 7.98
C ILE A 131 -18.43 5.52 8.22
N TYR A 132 -19.35 4.84 8.90
CA TYR A 132 -20.71 5.32 9.13
C TYR A 132 -20.94 5.61 10.61
N TYR A 133 -21.51 6.78 10.90
CA TYR A 133 -22.06 7.10 12.21
C TYR A 133 -23.59 7.01 12.17
N PRO A 134 -24.25 6.31 13.12
CA PRO A 134 -23.65 5.31 14.01
C PRO A 134 -23.31 3.99 13.29
N ASN A 135 -23.99 3.68 12.17
CA ASN A 135 -23.80 2.47 11.40
C ASN A 135 -24.39 2.60 9.97
N LEU A 136 -24.12 1.61 9.14
CA LEU A 136 -24.53 1.52 7.74
C LEU A 136 -26.05 1.47 7.54
N HIS A 137 -26.80 0.88 8.49
CA HIS A 137 -28.25 0.68 8.36
C HIS A 137 -29.06 1.92 8.75
N SER A 138 -28.47 2.83 9.51
CA SER A 138 -29.11 4.06 9.98
C SER A 138 -28.15 5.26 9.96
N PRO A 139 -27.50 5.57 8.80
CA PRO A 139 -26.40 6.50 8.76
C PRO A 139 -26.88 7.95 8.94
N LYS A 140 -26.34 8.63 9.96
CA LYS A 140 -26.48 10.06 10.21
C LYS A 140 -25.33 10.87 9.62
N ALA A 141 -24.12 10.30 9.60
CA ALA A 141 -22.95 10.90 8.98
C ALA A 141 -22.05 9.82 8.38
N ARG A 142 -21.17 10.24 7.46
CA ARG A 142 -20.21 9.39 6.77
C ARG A 142 -18.84 10.06 6.80
N HIS A 143 -17.78 9.26 6.94
CA HIS A 143 -16.39 9.70 6.83
C HIS A 143 -15.67 8.86 5.79
N ARG A 144 -15.21 9.49 4.72
CA ARG A 144 -14.54 8.85 3.59
C ARG A 144 -13.04 8.83 3.83
N VAL A 145 -12.40 7.69 3.61
CA VAL A 145 -10.95 7.54 3.77
C VAL A 145 -10.36 7.02 2.46
N GLU A 146 -9.34 7.71 1.97
CA GLU A 146 -8.50 7.27 0.85
C GLU A 146 -7.21 6.65 1.39
N VAL A 147 -6.79 5.53 0.83
CA VAL A 147 -5.58 4.79 1.23
C VAL A 147 -4.52 4.92 0.14
N LYS A 148 -3.31 5.30 0.56
CA LYS A 148 -2.13 5.37 -0.31
C LYS A 148 -1.02 4.51 0.25
N ASN A 149 -0.36 3.79 -0.66
CA ASN A 149 0.77 2.95 -0.28
C ASN A 149 2.08 3.76 -0.22
N VAL A 150 2.82 3.91 -1.32
CA VAL A 150 4.26 4.21 -1.21
C VAL A 150 4.66 5.65 -1.52
N SER A 151 3.83 6.46 -2.18
CA SER A 151 4.23 7.83 -2.58
C SER A 151 3.09 8.83 -2.44
N LEU A 152 3.40 10.01 -1.90
CA LEU A 152 2.53 11.19 -1.93
C LEU A 152 2.26 11.65 -3.37
N ARG A 153 3.20 11.37 -4.29
CA ARG A 153 3.13 11.77 -5.71
C ARG A 153 2.73 10.59 -6.60
N GLU A 154 1.50 10.56 -7.09
CA GLU A 154 1.18 9.80 -8.31
C GLU A 154 1.50 10.67 -9.55
N ARG A 155 2.42 10.22 -10.40
CA ARG A 155 2.66 10.87 -11.71
C ARG A 155 1.48 10.60 -12.64
N ALA A 156 0.47 11.49 -12.61
CA ALA A 156 -0.31 12.01 -13.74
C ALA A 156 -1.61 12.65 -13.23
N THR A 157 -1.91 13.85 -13.74
CA THR A 157 -3.20 14.58 -13.71
C THR A 157 -3.85 15.01 -12.38
N ARG A 158 -3.60 14.43 -11.20
CA ARG A 158 -4.29 14.84 -9.94
C ARG A 158 -3.43 15.42 -8.80
N GLY A 159 -2.11 15.21 -8.79
CA GLY A 159 -1.24 15.76 -7.74
C GLY A 159 -1.51 15.17 -6.34
N LEU A 160 -1.28 15.96 -5.28
CA LEU A 160 -1.49 15.60 -3.85
C LEU A 160 -2.97 15.60 -3.42
N ALA A 161 -3.87 15.95 -4.33
CA ALA A 161 -5.29 16.03 -4.01
C ALA A 161 -5.88 14.63 -3.85
N PHE A 162 -6.62 14.43 -2.77
CA PHE A 162 -7.38 13.21 -2.49
C PHE A 162 -8.86 13.56 -2.33
N ASP A 163 -9.75 12.66 -2.74
CA ASP A 163 -11.20 12.91 -2.85
C ASP A 163 -11.95 12.53 -1.54
N GLY A 164 -11.27 11.86 -0.61
CA GLY A 164 -11.77 11.47 0.71
C GLY A 164 -11.75 12.59 1.75
N ASP A 165 -12.32 12.31 2.93
CA ASP A 165 -12.32 13.25 4.05
C ASP A 165 -11.01 13.13 4.86
N SER A 166 -10.46 11.92 5.00
CA SER A 166 -9.11 11.66 5.51
C SER A 166 -8.25 10.88 4.50
N LEU A 167 -6.94 11.01 4.65
CA LEU A 167 -5.93 10.25 3.90
C LEU A 167 -5.22 9.29 4.86
N PHE A 168 -5.04 8.04 4.47
CA PHE A 168 -4.24 7.06 5.19
C PHE A 168 -3.07 6.62 4.31
N GLY A 169 -1.85 6.81 4.78
CA GLY A 169 -0.63 6.61 3.99
C GLY A 169 0.40 5.72 4.66
N PHE A 170 1.17 5.01 3.83
CA PHE A 170 2.45 4.37 4.21
C PHE A 170 3.65 5.19 3.69
N PHE A 171 3.53 6.53 3.65
CA PHE A 171 4.56 7.43 3.14
C PHE A 171 5.84 7.36 4.00
N ASP A 172 6.87 6.72 3.47
CA ASP A 172 8.17 6.52 4.13
C ASP A 172 9.25 7.47 3.60
N GLN A 173 8.97 8.24 2.54
CA GLN A 173 9.91 9.19 1.94
C GLN A 173 9.77 10.60 2.51
N LEU A 174 10.61 10.92 3.50
CA LEU A 174 10.59 12.25 4.15
C LEU A 174 10.77 13.41 3.16
N SER A 175 11.56 13.23 2.10
CA SER A 175 11.79 14.26 1.07
C SER A 175 10.54 14.65 0.30
N GLU A 176 9.48 13.84 0.31
CA GLU A 176 8.20 14.18 -0.32
C GLU A 176 7.38 15.18 0.52
N PHE A 177 7.70 15.36 1.80
CA PHE A 177 7.03 16.30 2.70
C PHE A 177 7.66 17.69 2.64
N THR A 178 7.73 18.27 1.45
CA THR A 178 8.10 19.70 1.28
C THR A 178 7.05 20.61 1.90
N GLU A 179 7.41 21.85 2.23
CA GLU A 179 6.49 22.83 2.82
C GLU A 179 5.23 23.01 1.98
N SER A 180 5.39 23.10 0.64
CA SER A 180 4.28 23.22 -0.29
C SER A 180 3.34 22.01 -0.22
N ASN A 181 3.90 20.81 -0.16
CA ASN A 181 3.10 19.58 -0.14
C ASN A 181 2.33 19.45 1.17
N VAL A 182 2.99 19.76 2.28
CA VAL A 182 2.40 19.78 3.61
C VAL A 182 1.22 20.77 3.67
N LYS A 183 1.39 22.00 3.17
CA LYS A 183 0.32 23.01 3.13
C LYS A 183 -0.90 22.54 2.32
N VAL A 184 -0.69 21.87 1.18
CA VAL A 184 -1.78 21.34 0.37
C VAL A 184 -2.56 20.26 1.13
N LEU A 185 -1.86 19.29 1.72
CA LEU A 185 -2.49 18.20 2.48
C LEU A 185 -3.23 18.73 3.70
N GLU A 186 -2.62 19.66 4.43
CA GLU A 186 -3.26 20.29 5.59
C GLU A 186 -4.51 21.06 5.19
N SER A 187 -4.45 21.88 4.13
CA SER A 187 -5.62 22.61 3.64
C SER A 187 -6.77 21.67 3.23
N LEU A 188 -6.47 20.53 2.62
CA LEU A 188 -7.49 19.53 2.26
C LEU A 188 -8.12 18.93 3.50
N CYS A 189 -7.31 18.48 4.46
CA CYS A 189 -7.79 17.90 5.71
C CYS A 189 -8.62 18.90 6.55
N VAL A 190 -8.23 20.17 6.58
CA VAL A 190 -9.00 21.23 7.25
C VAL A 190 -10.36 21.40 6.59
N LYS A 191 -10.41 21.44 5.25
CA LYS A 191 -11.66 21.62 4.48
C LYS A 191 -12.66 20.49 4.72
N THR A 192 -12.18 19.26 4.85
CA THR A 192 -13.02 18.06 5.04
C THR A 192 -13.18 17.66 6.50
N ASN A 193 -12.55 18.40 7.42
CA ASN A 193 -12.44 18.05 8.84
C ASN A 193 -11.91 16.63 9.10
N GLY A 194 -10.92 16.21 8.31
CA GLY A 194 -10.20 14.94 8.49
C GLY A 194 -8.75 15.12 8.88
N TYR A 195 -7.98 14.04 8.70
CA TYR A 195 -6.55 13.96 8.99
C TYR A 195 -5.79 13.21 7.89
N CYS A 196 -4.50 13.53 7.79
CA CYS A 196 -3.51 12.77 7.06
C CYS A 196 -2.79 11.83 8.04
N TYR A 197 -3.14 10.55 7.98
CA TYR A 197 -2.55 9.49 8.80
C TYR A 197 -1.28 8.96 8.12
N ILE A 198 -0.13 9.09 8.75
CA ILE A 198 1.18 8.74 8.18
C ILE A 198 2.03 7.95 9.18
N PRO A 199 3.10 7.24 8.77
CA PRO A 199 3.96 6.52 9.70
C PRO A 199 4.51 7.45 10.80
N SER A 200 4.57 6.95 12.03
CA SER A 200 5.03 7.73 13.20
C SER A 200 6.43 8.31 13.01
N ASP A 201 7.33 7.56 12.39
CA ASP A 201 8.70 7.99 12.13
C ASP A 201 8.73 9.14 11.13
N THR A 202 7.99 9.03 10.04
CA THR A 202 7.81 10.13 9.10
C THR A 202 7.23 11.36 9.80
N SER A 203 6.12 11.18 10.54
CA SER A 203 5.44 12.28 11.24
C SER A 203 6.33 13.05 12.21
N ARG A 204 7.25 12.37 12.90
CA ARG A 204 8.16 12.99 13.88
C ARG A 204 9.29 13.79 13.23
N ASN A 205 9.62 13.48 11.99
CA ASN A 205 10.78 14.05 11.29
C ASN A 205 10.40 15.10 10.24
N ILE A 206 9.10 15.34 10.00
CA ILE A 206 8.66 16.44 9.13
C ILE A 206 9.08 17.77 9.78
N PRO A 207 9.86 18.61 9.08
CA PRO A 207 10.39 19.84 9.67
C PRO A 207 9.36 20.99 9.73
N TYR A 208 8.15 20.76 9.24
CA TYR A 208 7.08 21.74 9.14
C TYR A 208 5.97 21.44 10.14
N THR A 209 5.50 22.45 10.85
CA THR A 209 4.38 22.33 11.78
C THR A 209 3.09 21.99 11.03
N THR A 210 2.36 20.99 11.50
CA THR A 210 1.03 20.63 10.99
C THR A 210 0.10 20.30 12.15
N THR A 211 -1.19 20.58 11.99
CA THR A 211 -2.23 20.24 12.98
C THR A 211 -3.09 19.07 12.55
N ARG A 212 -3.04 18.71 11.26
CA ARG A 212 -3.87 17.69 10.64
C ARG A 212 -3.14 16.42 10.26
N PHE A 213 -1.90 16.25 10.70
CA PHE A 213 -1.17 14.99 10.49
C PHE A 213 -1.20 14.19 11.79
N ARG A 214 -1.43 12.88 11.67
CA ARG A 214 -1.45 11.96 12.80
C ARG A 214 -0.66 10.70 12.49
N PRO A 215 -0.09 10.02 13.50
CA PRO A 215 0.38 8.66 13.34
C PRO A 215 -0.71 7.74 12.81
N ASN A 216 -0.40 6.96 11.80
CA ASN A 216 -1.34 6.00 11.20
C ASN A 216 -1.76 4.87 12.15
N THR A 217 -0.99 4.65 13.22
CA THR A 217 -1.35 3.78 14.34
C THR A 217 -2.55 4.28 15.15
N LEU A 218 -2.95 5.55 15.03
CA LEU A 218 -4.14 6.10 15.69
C LEU A 218 -5.42 5.97 14.85
N PHE A 219 -5.29 5.60 13.58
CA PHE A 219 -6.39 5.58 12.61
C PHE A 219 -7.60 4.78 13.10
N GLY A 220 -7.40 3.53 13.54
CA GLY A 220 -8.48 2.68 14.02
C GLY A 220 -9.27 3.31 15.17
N ARG A 221 -8.57 3.88 16.15
CA ARG A 221 -9.16 4.54 17.32
C ARG A 221 -10.00 5.75 16.91
N ASP A 222 -9.45 6.61 16.06
CA ASP A 222 -10.10 7.85 15.65
C ASP A 222 -11.36 7.56 14.79
N MET A 223 -11.30 6.54 13.93
CA MET A 223 -12.48 6.09 13.17
C MET A 223 -13.54 5.45 14.07
N ALA A 224 -13.13 4.75 15.14
CA ALA A 224 -14.06 4.19 16.10
C ALA A 224 -14.78 5.29 16.92
N GLU A 225 -14.06 6.36 17.26
CA GLU A 225 -14.67 7.54 17.88
C GLU A 225 -15.67 8.23 16.94
N PHE A 226 -15.33 8.37 15.66
CA PHE A 226 -16.29 8.88 14.66
C PHE A 226 -17.53 7.99 14.56
N ALA A 227 -17.38 6.68 14.44
CA ALA A 227 -18.50 5.74 14.36
C ALA A 227 -19.40 5.80 15.61
N LYS A 228 -18.87 6.24 16.75
CA LYS A 228 -19.63 6.41 18.01
C LYS A 228 -20.28 7.78 18.17
N THR A 229 -19.62 8.85 17.72
CA THR A 229 -19.99 10.23 18.07
C THR A 229 -20.41 11.09 16.86
N GLY A 230 -20.09 10.65 15.65
CA GLY A 230 -20.23 11.43 14.42
C GLY A 230 -19.18 12.52 14.26
N ARG A 231 -18.14 12.55 15.11
CA ARG A 231 -17.05 13.53 15.08
C ARG A 231 -15.70 12.83 15.09
N ILE A 232 -14.79 13.30 14.25
CA ILE A 232 -13.39 12.92 14.32
C ILE A 232 -12.72 13.75 15.45
N PRO A 233 -11.88 13.15 16.30
CA PRO A 233 -11.21 13.81 17.42
C PRO A 233 -10.06 14.75 17.05
#